data_AF-A0A1F4ZRR9-F1
#
_entry.id   AF-A0A1F4ZRR9-F1
#
_cell.length_a   1.000
_cell.length_b   1.000
_cell.length_c   1.000
_cell.angle_alpha   90.00
_cell.angle_beta   90.00
_cell.angle_gamma   90.00
#
_symmetry.space_group_name_H-M   'P 1'
#
loop_
_entity.id
_entity.type
_entity.pdbx_description
1 polymer ?
#
loop_
_entity_poly.entity_id
_entity_poly.type
_entity_poly.pdbx_seq_one_letter_code
_entity_poly.pdbx_strand_id
1 'polypeptide(L)'
;MNGIAKTSLIIWLGGLVLLTIVAALFFKTYLNKNKSQSEKQTVGQTAGGPSKGQIGYSEPESKISAGTKELAKGKFIKVEEDKIFYDENGITVGQPLTTEVVISCTAQDLTLAEELDFDMVSRNHVSTPAQVGERVPAGEPVMILANLDKGQYRSHTVVMSESKCNF
;
A
#
# COMPACT_ATOMS: atom_id res chain seq x y z
N MET A 1 -2.01 5.86 74.82
CA MET A 1 -0.94 5.84 73.80
C MET A 1 -1.42 5.05 72.57
N ASN A 2 -2.21 5.64 71.65
CA ASN A 2 -2.79 4.93 70.49
C ASN A 2 -2.69 5.71 69.15
N GLY A 3 -1.92 6.80 69.10
CA GLY A 3 -1.86 7.69 67.92
C GLY A 3 -0.74 7.36 66.91
N ILE A 4 0.31 6.65 67.32
CA ILE A 4 1.54 6.48 66.52
C ILE A 4 1.48 5.21 65.63
N ALA A 5 0.68 4.21 66.02
CA ALA A 5 0.54 2.97 65.27
C ALA A 5 -0.31 3.13 64.00
N LYS A 6 -1.32 4.02 64.01
CA LYS A 6 -2.20 4.24 62.85
C LYS A 6 -1.53 5.01 61.72
N THR A 7 -0.66 5.98 62.03
CA THR A 7 0.07 6.76 61.02
C THR A 7 1.10 5.91 60.29
N SER A 8 1.79 5.00 60.99
CA SER A 8 2.73 4.07 60.35
C SER A 8 2.04 3.12 59.38
N LEU A 9 0.87 2.56 59.75
CA LEU A 9 0.12 1.65 58.87
C LEU A 9 -0.35 2.33 57.56
N ILE A 10 -0.77 3.60 57.63
CA ILE A 10 -1.23 4.38 56.47
C ILE A 10 -0.06 4.72 55.53
N ILE A 11 1.13 5.01 56.08
CA ILE A 11 2.34 5.26 55.28
C ILE A 11 2.78 3.98 54.55
N TRP A 12 2.70 2.82 55.21
CA TRP A 12 2.99 1.53 54.59
C TRP A 12 1.97 1.15 53.50
N LEU A 13 0.67 1.37 53.74
CA LEU A 13 -0.39 1.16 52.74
C LEU A 13 -0.28 2.12 51.55
N GLY A 14 0.00 3.40 51.80
CA GLY A 14 0.21 4.40 50.75
C GLY A 14 1.44 4.12 49.90
N GLY A 15 2.54 3.70 50.52
CA GLY A 15 3.76 3.27 49.83
C GLY A 15 3.56 2.02 48.97
N LEU A 16 2.78 1.04 49.46
CA LEU A 16 2.44 -0.18 48.72
C LEU A 16 1.59 0.14 47.47
N VAL A 17 0.61 1.02 47.60
CA VAL A 17 -0.24 1.46 46.47
C VAL A 17 0.56 2.25 45.44
N LEU A 18 1.49 3.10 45.87
CA LEU A 18 2.40 3.80 44.95
C LEU A 18 3.34 2.83 44.21
N LEU A 19 3.85 1.80 44.89
CA LEU A 19 4.67 0.76 44.27
C LEU A 19 3.92 -0.04 43.21
N THR A 20 2.65 -0.38 43.44
CA THR A 20 1.86 -1.12 42.43
C THR A 20 1.50 -0.25 41.23
N ILE A 21 1.24 1.05 41.43
CA ILE A 21 0.98 1.99 40.33
C ILE A 21 2.24 2.20 39.48
N VAL A 22 3.40 2.38 40.11
CA VAL A 22 4.68 2.52 39.39
C VAL A 22 5.05 1.22 38.67
N ALA A 23 4.84 0.06 39.29
CA ALA A 23 5.05 -1.24 38.64
C ALA A 23 4.09 -1.45 37.45
N ALA A 24 2.82 -1.08 37.57
CA ALA A 24 1.85 -1.19 36.48
C ALA A 24 2.17 -0.26 35.31
N LEU A 25 2.61 0.98 35.60
CA LEU A 25 3.08 1.91 34.57
C LEU A 25 4.35 1.38 33.90
N PHE A 26 5.32 0.88 34.66
CA PHE A 26 6.54 0.29 34.12
C PHE A 26 6.26 -0.95 33.26
N PHE A 27 5.35 -1.82 33.69
CA PHE A 27 4.94 -3.01 32.93
C PHE A 27 4.24 -2.62 31.62
N LYS A 28 3.41 -1.58 31.62
CA LYS A 28 2.78 -1.05 30.41
C LYS A 28 3.82 -0.45 29.45
N THR A 29 4.81 0.29 29.95
CA THR A 29 5.89 0.84 29.13
C THR A 29 6.83 -0.24 28.61
N TYR A 30 7.11 -1.28 29.41
CA TYR A 30 7.95 -2.42 29.02
C TYR A 30 7.26 -3.30 27.97
N LEU A 31 5.96 -3.57 28.11
CA LEU A 31 5.15 -4.26 27.09
C LEU A 31 5.00 -3.43 25.80
N ASN A 32 4.88 -2.10 25.89
CA ASN A 32 4.87 -1.25 24.69
C ASN A 32 6.24 -1.17 24.02
N LYS A 33 7.35 -1.16 24.77
CA LYS A 33 8.70 -1.25 24.20
C LYS A 33 8.96 -2.60 23.52
N ASN A 34 8.41 -3.69 24.03
CA ASN A 34 8.48 -5.01 23.38
C ASN A 34 7.51 -5.18 22.20
N LYS A 35 6.49 -4.32 22.07
CA LYS A 35 5.68 -4.21 20.84
C LYS A 35 6.34 -3.34 19.76
N SER A 36 7.24 -2.44 20.13
CA SER A 36 8.07 -1.65 19.21
C SER A 36 9.41 -2.32 18.86
N GLN A 37 9.54 -3.64 19.08
CA GLN A 37 10.68 -4.43 18.60
C GLN A 37 10.29 -5.48 17.56
N SER A 38 9.19 -5.23 16.84
CA SER A 38 8.89 -5.91 15.56
C SER A 38 9.19 -5.00 14.37
N GLU A 39 10.36 -4.36 14.37
CA GLU A 39 10.97 -3.79 13.17
C GLU A 39 12.49 -3.85 13.28
N LYS A 40 12.99 -5.08 13.22
CA LYS A 40 14.06 -5.44 12.29
C LYS A 40 13.69 -6.82 11.77
N GLN A 41 12.77 -6.84 10.81
CA GLN A 41 12.84 -7.88 9.79
C GLN A 41 14.19 -7.62 9.11
N THR A 42 15.24 -8.22 9.67
CA THR A 42 16.40 -8.63 8.90
C THR A 42 15.80 -9.18 7.62
N VAL A 43 16.15 -8.59 6.48
CA VAL A 43 15.99 -9.21 5.18
C VAL A 43 16.75 -10.52 5.31
N GLY A 44 16.07 -11.54 5.85
CA GLY A 44 16.48 -12.91 5.71
C GLY A 44 16.57 -13.05 4.21
N GLN A 45 17.79 -13.32 3.74
CA GLN A 45 18.01 -13.86 2.41
C GLN A 45 16.82 -14.74 2.08
N THR A 46 16.10 -14.36 1.04
CA THR A 46 15.10 -15.19 0.41
C THR A 46 15.68 -16.60 0.41
N ALA A 47 15.11 -17.50 1.21
CA ALA A 47 15.38 -18.91 1.06
C ALA A 47 14.97 -19.17 -0.39
N GLY A 48 15.96 -19.31 -1.26
CA GLY A 48 15.77 -19.36 -2.70
C GLY A 48 14.78 -20.48 -2.97
N GLY A 49 13.55 -20.09 -3.32
CA GLY A 49 12.64 -21.02 -3.96
C GLY A 49 13.31 -21.61 -5.19
N PRO A 50 12.83 -22.76 -5.67
CA PRO A 50 13.39 -23.39 -6.86
C PRO A 50 13.56 -22.35 -7.97
N SER A 51 14.75 -22.23 -8.54
CA SER A 51 15.00 -21.28 -9.62
C SER A 51 14.32 -21.76 -10.92
N LYS A 52 14.10 -20.86 -11.88
CA LYS A 52 13.47 -21.19 -13.17
C LYS A 52 14.02 -22.50 -13.76
N GLY A 53 13.12 -23.46 -14.00
CA GLY A 53 13.46 -24.81 -14.49
C GLY A 53 13.70 -25.88 -13.43
N GLN A 54 13.66 -25.57 -12.13
CA GLN A 54 13.73 -26.56 -11.05
C GLN A 54 12.33 -27.11 -10.70
N ILE A 55 12.28 -28.36 -10.26
CA ILE A 55 11.04 -29.03 -9.85
C ILE A 55 10.41 -28.26 -8.69
N GLY A 56 9.16 -27.82 -8.86
CA GLY A 56 8.44 -26.98 -7.90
C GLY A 56 8.53 -25.47 -8.17
N TYR A 57 9.27 -25.02 -9.19
CA TYR A 57 9.18 -23.64 -9.67
C TYR A 57 7.85 -23.43 -10.40
N SER A 58 7.00 -22.56 -9.83
CA SER A 58 5.89 -21.96 -10.57
C SER A 58 6.38 -20.63 -11.09
N GLU A 59 6.30 -20.42 -12.40
CA GLU A 59 6.48 -19.09 -12.96
C GLU A 59 5.37 -18.20 -12.38
N PRO A 60 5.70 -17.06 -11.74
CA PRO A 60 4.66 -16.11 -11.32
C PRO A 60 3.89 -15.70 -12.57
N GLU A 61 2.56 -15.75 -12.52
CA GLU A 61 1.70 -15.42 -13.66
C GLU A 61 2.10 -14.04 -14.19
N SER A 62 2.58 -13.98 -15.43
CA SER A 62 3.01 -12.74 -16.08
C SER A 62 1.84 -11.94 -16.64
N LYS A 63 0.61 -12.35 -16.33
CA LYS A 63 -0.63 -11.88 -16.93
C LYS A 63 -1.63 -11.56 -15.83
N ILE A 64 -2.13 -10.34 -15.83
CA ILE A 64 -3.26 -9.93 -14.99
C ILE A 64 -4.39 -9.57 -15.96
N SER A 65 -5.54 -10.22 -15.80
CA SER A 65 -6.71 -10.01 -16.66
C SER A 65 -7.48 -8.73 -16.32
N ALA A 66 -7.86 -7.94 -17.32
CA ALA A 66 -8.57 -6.69 -17.15
C ALA A 66 -10.06 -6.93 -16.86
N GLY A 67 -10.68 -6.03 -16.09
CA GLY A 67 -12.08 -6.11 -15.66
C GLY A 67 -12.26 -6.69 -14.25
N THR A 68 -11.17 -6.94 -13.53
CA THR A 68 -11.18 -7.21 -12.09
C THR A 68 -11.04 -5.89 -11.34
N LYS A 69 -11.44 -5.82 -10.06
CA LYS A 69 -11.20 -4.59 -9.24
C LYS A 69 -9.72 -4.25 -9.09
N GLU A 70 -8.84 -5.18 -9.45
CA GLU A 70 -7.39 -5.10 -9.38
C GLU A 70 -6.76 -4.59 -10.68
N LEU A 71 -7.43 -4.77 -11.82
CA LEU A 71 -7.02 -4.23 -13.12
C LEU A 71 -8.22 -3.66 -13.88
N ALA A 72 -8.30 -2.34 -13.93
CA ALA A 72 -9.31 -1.61 -14.70
C ALA A 72 -8.72 -1.09 -16.02
N LYS A 73 -9.58 -0.91 -17.03
CA LYS A 73 -9.24 -0.35 -18.34
C LYS A 73 -10.24 0.73 -18.72
N GLY A 74 -9.77 1.82 -19.30
CA GLY A 74 -10.66 2.87 -19.79
C GLY A 74 -9.93 4.00 -20.48
N LYS A 75 -10.65 5.08 -20.80
CA LYS A 75 -10.07 6.33 -21.27
C LYS A 75 -9.91 7.29 -20.11
N PHE A 76 -8.70 7.80 -19.88
CA PHE A 76 -8.44 8.74 -18.82
C PHE A 76 -9.25 10.03 -19.00
N ILE A 77 -9.83 10.55 -17.92
CA ILE A 77 -10.57 11.82 -17.93
C ILE A 77 -9.80 12.87 -17.15
N LYS A 78 -9.55 12.63 -15.86
CA LYS A 78 -8.85 13.55 -14.95
C LYS A 78 -8.45 12.86 -13.65
N VAL A 79 -7.63 13.54 -12.85
CA VAL A 79 -7.47 13.26 -11.41
C VAL A 79 -8.05 14.42 -10.61
N GLU A 80 -8.86 14.12 -9.59
CA GLU A 80 -9.44 15.11 -8.68
C GLU A 80 -9.67 14.46 -7.31
N GLU A 81 -9.38 15.17 -6.22
CA GLU A 81 -9.56 14.68 -4.83
C GLU A 81 -8.96 13.28 -4.58
N ASP A 82 -7.71 13.05 -5.01
CA ASP A 82 -7.01 11.76 -4.91
C ASP A 82 -7.75 10.59 -5.59
N LYS A 83 -8.59 10.87 -6.59
CA LYS A 83 -9.25 9.85 -7.41
C LYS A 83 -8.88 10.02 -8.87
N ILE A 84 -8.61 8.90 -9.52
CA ILE A 84 -8.54 8.82 -10.98
C ILE A 84 -9.95 8.61 -11.53
N PHE A 85 -10.32 9.43 -12.51
CA PHE A 85 -11.56 9.30 -13.26
C PHE A 85 -11.25 8.83 -14.66
N TYR A 86 -11.95 7.78 -15.09
CA TYR A 86 -11.81 7.20 -16.43
C TYR A 86 -13.17 6.77 -16.98
N ASP A 87 -13.30 6.78 -18.30
CA ASP A 87 -14.46 6.23 -19.02
C ASP A 87 -14.25 4.75 -19.30
N GLU A 88 -15.12 3.92 -18.75
CA GLU A 88 -15.19 2.49 -19.01
C GLU A 88 -16.50 2.21 -19.73
N ASN A 89 -16.44 1.97 -21.04
CA ASN A 89 -17.59 1.67 -21.89
C ASN A 89 -18.73 2.71 -21.80
N GLY A 90 -18.40 4.01 -21.75
CA GLY A 90 -19.38 5.09 -21.65
C GLY A 90 -19.83 5.42 -20.22
N ILE A 91 -19.25 4.77 -19.21
CA ILE A 91 -19.51 5.03 -17.79
C ILE A 91 -18.28 5.70 -17.19
N THR A 92 -18.47 6.86 -16.56
CA THR A 92 -17.42 7.48 -15.76
C THR A 92 -17.26 6.74 -14.43
N VAL A 93 -16.09 6.15 -14.23
CA VAL A 93 -15.70 5.46 -12.99
C VAL A 93 -14.66 6.30 -12.27
N GLY A 94 -14.84 6.46 -10.95
CA GLY A 94 -13.89 7.15 -10.08
C GLY A 94 -13.27 6.17 -9.09
N GLN A 95 -11.96 6.00 -9.13
CA GLN A 95 -11.21 5.08 -8.26
C GLN A 95 -10.21 5.85 -7.41
N PRO A 96 -10.14 5.61 -6.08
CA PRO A 96 -9.18 6.28 -5.23
C PRO A 96 -7.75 5.84 -5.55
N LEU A 97 -6.81 6.79 -5.48
CA LEU A 97 -5.39 6.57 -5.67
C LEU A 97 -4.68 6.37 -4.33
N THR A 98 -3.53 5.71 -4.37
CA THR A 98 -2.55 5.72 -3.27
C THR A 98 -1.83 7.07 -3.21
N THR A 99 -1.12 7.33 -2.11
CA THR A 99 -0.34 8.57 -1.93
C THR A 99 0.82 8.67 -2.91
N GLU A 100 1.38 7.52 -3.27
CA GLU A 100 2.39 7.36 -4.33
C GLU A 100 1.79 6.49 -5.42
N VAL A 101 1.84 6.96 -6.66
CA VAL A 101 1.28 6.29 -7.83
C VAL A 101 2.38 6.11 -8.86
N VAL A 102 2.55 4.91 -9.38
CA VAL A 102 3.50 4.62 -10.44
C VAL A 102 2.85 4.90 -11.80
N ILE A 103 3.44 5.77 -12.61
CA ILE A 103 3.11 5.90 -14.02
C ILE A 103 4.01 4.94 -14.80
N SER A 104 3.40 3.94 -15.44
CA SER A 104 4.12 2.95 -16.25
C SER A 104 3.88 3.20 -17.74
N CYS A 105 4.95 3.13 -18.52
CA CYS A 105 4.92 3.33 -19.97
C CYS A 105 5.03 1.99 -20.67
N THR A 106 4.11 1.70 -21.58
CA THR A 106 4.12 0.46 -22.34
C THR A 106 4.08 0.69 -23.84
N ALA A 107 4.79 -0.14 -24.58
CA ALA A 107 4.69 -0.21 -26.04
C ALA A 107 3.42 -0.97 -26.51
N GLN A 108 2.69 -1.61 -25.58
CA GLN A 108 1.46 -2.35 -25.85
C GLN A 108 0.32 -1.39 -26.27
N ASP A 109 -0.50 -1.82 -27.24
CA ASP A 109 -1.73 -1.10 -27.59
C ASP A 109 -2.82 -1.36 -26.54
N LEU A 110 -2.98 -0.40 -25.63
CA LEU A 110 -3.95 -0.45 -24.54
C LEU A 110 -5.41 -0.39 -25.01
N THR A 111 -5.70 0.04 -26.24
CA THR A 111 -7.09 0.06 -26.75
C THR A 111 -7.63 -1.34 -26.98
N LEU A 112 -6.78 -2.27 -27.40
CA LEU A 112 -7.12 -3.66 -27.72
C LEU A 112 -6.74 -4.63 -26.60
N ALA A 113 -5.81 -4.24 -25.73
CA ALA A 113 -5.31 -5.10 -24.65
C ALA A 113 -6.42 -5.49 -23.66
N GLU A 114 -6.52 -6.79 -23.38
CA GLU A 114 -7.34 -7.36 -22.30
C GLU A 114 -6.50 -7.68 -21.06
N GLU A 115 -5.18 -7.72 -21.18
CA GLU A 115 -4.24 -7.99 -20.10
C GLU A 115 -3.02 -7.08 -20.27
N LEU A 116 -2.32 -6.78 -19.17
CA LEU A 116 -1.06 -6.07 -19.25
C LEU A 116 0.09 -7.05 -19.45
N ASP A 117 0.88 -6.85 -20.51
CA ASP A 117 2.14 -7.55 -20.72
C ASP A 117 3.29 -6.74 -20.09
N PHE A 118 3.84 -7.26 -19.00
CA PHE A 118 4.93 -6.59 -18.27
C PHE A 118 6.24 -6.54 -19.05
N ASP A 119 6.47 -7.43 -20.01
CA ASP A 119 7.68 -7.40 -20.85
C ASP A 119 7.64 -6.22 -21.84
N MET A 120 6.47 -5.66 -22.09
CA MET A 120 6.27 -4.46 -22.92
C MET A 120 6.33 -3.15 -22.15
N VAL A 121 6.46 -3.21 -20.81
CA VAL A 121 6.61 -2.01 -19.96
C VAL A 121 8.06 -1.56 -19.97
N SER A 122 8.33 -0.39 -20.53
CA SER A 122 9.70 0.12 -20.75
C SER A 122 10.18 1.07 -19.67
N ARG A 123 9.27 1.83 -19.03
CA ARG A 123 9.63 2.87 -18.04
C ARG A 123 8.58 2.99 -16.96
N ASN A 124 9.05 3.27 -15.73
CA ASN A 124 8.20 3.52 -14.57
C ASN A 124 8.63 4.82 -13.89
N HIS A 125 7.67 5.61 -13.42
CA HIS A 125 7.94 6.84 -12.67
C HIS A 125 6.99 6.99 -11.49
N VAL A 126 7.56 7.05 -10.29
CA VAL A 126 6.80 7.30 -9.07
C VAL A 126 6.34 8.77 -9.07
N SER A 127 5.04 8.97 -8.92
CA SER A 127 4.36 10.26 -8.95
C SER A 127 3.40 10.39 -7.78
N THR A 128 2.88 11.60 -7.57
CA THR A 128 1.72 11.84 -6.70
C THR A 128 0.42 11.86 -7.52
N PRO A 129 -0.77 11.73 -6.90
CA PRO A 129 -2.05 11.86 -7.61
C PRO A 129 -2.16 13.13 -8.46
N ALA A 130 -1.73 14.28 -7.92
CA ALA A 130 -1.74 15.54 -8.66
C ALA A 130 -0.89 15.47 -9.94
N GLN A 131 0.31 14.89 -9.84
CA GLN A 131 1.22 14.74 -10.97
C GLN A 131 0.71 13.74 -12.02
N VAL A 132 -0.05 12.73 -11.63
CA VAL A 132 -0.74 11.83 -12.57
C VAL A 132 -1.71 12.62 -13.44
N GLY A 133 -2.49 13.53 -12.85
CA GLY A 133 -3.41 14.40 -13.57
C GLY A 133 -2.74 15.36 -14.57
N GLU A 134 -1.48 15.73 -14.32
CA GLU A 134 -0.70 16.60 -15.20
C GLU A 134 -0.01 15.82 -16.33
N ARG A 135 0.40 14.58 -16.07
CA ARG A 135 1.24 13.77 -16.97
C ARG A 135 0.46 12.83 -17.87
N VAL A 136 -0.71 12.37 -17.43
CA VAL A 136 -1.59 11.50 -18.24
C VAL A 136 -2.56 12.39 -19.02
N PRO A 137 -2.49 12.44 -20.36
CA PRO A 137 -3.37 13.28 -21.15
C PRO A 137 -4.81 12.76 -21.13
N ALA A 138 -5.78 13.67 -21.05
CA ALA A 138 -7.20 13.34 -21.15
C ALA A 138 -7.54 12.68 -22.51
N GLY A 139 -8.43 11.68 -22.47
CA GLY A 139 -8.87 10.89 -23.62
C GLY A 139 -7.95 9.71 -23.97
N GLU A 140 -6.79 9.59 -23.32
CA GLU A 140 -5.84 8.51 -23.60
C GLU A 140 -6.32 7.17 -23.00
N PRO A 141 -6.14 6.05 -23.73
CA PRO A 141 -6.36 4.72 -23.18
C PRO A 141 -5.37 4.44 -22.04
N VAL A 142 -5.90 3.98 -20.92
CA VAL A 142 -5.11 3.63 -19.72
C VAL A 142 -5.53 2.28 -19.16
N MET A 143 -4.57 1.61 -18.54
CA MET A 143 -4.82 0.49 -17.63
C MET A 143 -4.44 0.92 -16.21
N ILE A 144 -5.28 0.59 -15.24
CA ILE A 144 -5.14 1.04 -13.86
C ILE A 144 -5.05 -0.18 -12.99
N LEU A 145 -3.92 -0.35 -12.30
CA LEU A 145 -3.74 -1.42 -11.33
C LEU A 145 -4.04 -0.91 -9.94
N ALA A 146 -4.78 -1.71 -9.19
CA ALA A 146 -5.19 -1.42 -7.83
C ALA A 146 -4.97 -2.61 -6.92
N ASN A 147 -4.67 -2.30 -5.66
CA ASN A 147 -4.53 -3.29 -4.60
C ASN A 147 -5.60 -3.04 -3.54
N LEU A 148 -6.06 -4.10 -2.89
CA LEU A 148 -6.94 -3.99 -1.73
C LEU A 148 -6.13 -3.56 -0.51
N ASP A 149 -6.27 -2.30 -0.09
CA ASP A 149 -5.69 -1.78 1.15
C ASP A 149 -6.80 -1.44 2.14
N LYS A 150 -6.75 -2.02 3.35
CA LYS A 150 -7.70 -1.77 4.45
C LYS A 150 -9.19 -1.84 4.05
N GLY A 151 -9.53 -2.75 3.13
CA GLY A 151 -10.91 -2.96 2.68
C GLY A 151 -11.37 -2.08 1.52
N GLN A 152 -10.50 -1.24 0.95
CA GLN A 152 -10.77 -0.44 -0.23
C GLN A 152 -9.72 -0.69 -1.32
N TYR A 153 -10.15 -0.89 -2.56
CA TYR A 153 -9.24 -0.93 -3.69
C TYR A 153 -8.70 0.46 -3.96
N ARG A 154 -7.37 0.61 -3.91
CA ARG A 154 -6.67 1.86 -4.22
C ARG A 154 -5.73 1.63 -5.39
N SER A 155 -5.87 2.47 -6.41
CA SER A 155 -5.05 2.46 -7.61
C SER A 155 -3.64 2.92 -7.26
N HIS A 156 -2.66 2.07 -7.54
CA HIS A 156 -1.25 2.32 -7.28
C HIS A 156 -0.42 2.48 -8.54
N THR A 157 -0.92 2.00 -9.68
CA THR A 157 -0.24 2.13 -10.96
C THR A 157 -1.20 2.57 -12.04
N VAL A 158 -0.78 3.52 -12.86
CA VAL A 158 -1.46 3.94 -14.10
C VAL A 158 -0.53 3.65 -15.26
N VAL A 159 -0.97 2.79 -16.16
CA VAL A 159 -0.25 2.40 -17.36
C VAL A 159 -0.77 3.20 -18.55
N MET A 160 0.13 3.79 -19.32
CA MET A 160 -0.19 4.57 -20.52
C MET A 160 0.77 4.23 -21.67
N SER A 161 0.42 4.67 -22.89
CA SER A 161 1.27 4.47 -24.06
C SER A 161 2.64 5.15 -23.89
N GLU A 162 3.70 4.42 -24.25
CA GLU A 162 5.07 4.93 -24.27
C GLU A 162 5.22 6.20 -25.12
N SER A 163 4.49 6.29 -26.24
CA SER A 163 4.49 7.45 -27.13
C SER A 163 3.98 8.74 -26.48
N LYS A 164 3.27 8.62 -25.35
CA LYS A 164 2.68 9.71 -24.58
C LYS A 164 3.39 9.96 -23.25
N CYS A 165 4.33 9.08 -22.89
CA CYS A 165 5.14 9.24 -21.69
C CYS A 165 6.28 10.24 -21.91
N ASN A 166 6.12 11.45 -21.35
CA ASN A 166 7.08 12.55 -21.46
C ASN A 166 7.62 12.99 -20.10
N PHE A 167 8.37 12.12 -19.43
CA PHE A 167 9.08 12.42 -18.19
C PHE A 167 10.48 11.80 -18.18
#